data_AF-A0A7X8NVW4-F1
#
_entry.id   AF-A0A7X8NVW4-F1
#
_cell.length_a   1.000
_cell.length_b   1.000
_cell.length_c   1.000
_cell.angle_alpha   90.00
_cell.angle_beta   90.00
_cell.angle_gamma   90.00
#
_symmetry.space_group_name_H-M   'P 1'
#
loop_
_entity.id
_entity.type
_entity.pdbx_description
1 polymer ?
#
loop_
_entity_poly.entity_id
_entity_poly.type
_entity_poly.pdbx_seq_one_letter_code
_entity_poly.pdbx_strand_id
1 'polypeptide(L)'
;MVYRYPLGNSLHPEALKEKQRSLREGFQTPLALRVHRALSWLRRAEAEDQDHDVRFILLWIGFNAAYAGDVEASASSSAPEGERGLFQAFFSTLVKFDARHRVYDAVWQRFSQEIRLLLDNRYVYHPFWQHQNGAAGHADWEQKLERSRTAIKHALRDHDTARILSILFDRLYVLRNQLVHC
;
A
#
# COMPACT_ATOMS: atom_id res chain seq x y z
N MET A 1 14.30 -13.18 3.51
CA MET A 1 15.19 -12.39 2.63
C MET A 1 14.36 -11.27 2.02
N VAL A 2 14.80 -10.02 2.16
CA VAL A 2 14.12 -8.86 1.56
C VAL A 2 14.19 -8.94 0.04
N TYR A 3 13.07 -8.77 -0.65
CA TYR A 3 13.06 -8.67 -2.11
C TYR A 3 13.60 -7.31 -2.57
N ARG A 4 14.52 -7.35 -3.54
CA ARG A 4 15.06 -6.17 -4.23
C ARG A 4 15.15 -6.46 -5.71
N TYR A 5 14.89 -5.45 -6.53
CA TYR A 5 15.17 -5.56 -7.96
C TYR A 5 16.69 -5.51 -8.16
N PRO A 6 17.27 -6.35 -9.02
CA PRO A 6 18.70 -6.29 -9.29
C PRO A 6 19.07 -5.04 -10.10
N LEU A 7 20.34 -4.64 -10.02
CA LEU A 7 20.91 -3.63 -10.90
C LEU A 7 20.67 -4.00 -12.37
N GLY A 8 20.31 -3.02 -13.20
CA GLY A 8 19.92 -3.21 -14.60
C GLY A 8 18.44 -3.55 -14.83
N ASN A 9 17.67 -3.87 -13.78
CA ASN A 9 16.22 -3.99 -13.91
C ASN A 9 15.54 -2.61 -14.07
N SER A 10 14.59 -2.48 -14.99
CA SER A 10 13.84 -1.23 -15.19
C SER A 10 13.02 -0.75 -13.98
N LEU A 11 12.81 -1.62 -12.99
CA LEU A 11 12.12 -1.34 -11.72
C LEU A 11 13.11 -1.08 -10.56
N HIS A 12 14.42 -1.14 -10.81
CA HIS A 12 15.41 -0.73 -9.83
C HIS A 12 15.22 0.76 -9.46
N PRO A 13 15.37 1.17 -8.18
CA PRO A 13 15.12 2.55 -7.76
C PRO A 13 15.91 3.61 -8.55
N GLU A 14 17.17 3.34 -8.89
CA GLU A 14 17.97 4.26 -9.73
C GLU A 14 17.42 4.38 -11.15
N ALA A 15 17.07 3.26 -11.80
CA ALA A 15 16.53 3.26 -13.16
C ALA A 15 15.19 4.02 -13.22
N LEU A 16 14.35 3.86 -12.19
CA LEU A 16 13.11 4.62 -12.05
C LEU A 16 13.38 6.13 -11.87
N LYS A 17 14.40 6.49 -11.10
CA LYS A 17 14.77 7.90 -10.87
C LYS A 17 15.33 8.56 -12.12
N GLU A 18 16.15 7.85 -12.88
CA GLU A 18 16.64 8.31 -14.19
C GLU A 18 15.50 8.53 -15.17
N LYS A 19 14.58 7.57 -15.28
CA LYS A 19 13.36 7.71 -16.09
C LYS A 19 12.52 8.91 -15.65
N GLN A 20 12.37 9.14 -14.34
CA GLN A 20 11.67 10.32 -13.84
C GLN A 20 12.37 11.61 -14.26
N ARG A 21 13.69 11.68 -14.16
CA ARG A 21 14.46 12.88 -14.55
C ARG A 21 14.34 13.19 -16.04
N SER A 22 14.36 12.17 -16.90
CA SER A 22 14.27 12.38 -18.35
C SER A 22 12.87 12.79 -18.81
N LEU A 23 11.81 12.35 -18.12
CA LEU A 23 10.43 12.63 -18.52
C LEU A 23 9.77 13.80 -17.78
N ARG A 24 10.37 14.31 -16.68
CA ARG A 24 9.70 15.26 -15.77
C ARG A 24 9.19 16.53 -16.44
N GLU A 25 9.89 17.03 -17.45
CA GLU A 25 9.56 18.29 -18.14
C GLU A 25 8.30 18.15 -19.01
N GLY A 26 7.93 16.92 -19.39
CA GLY A 26 6.72 16.62 -20.16
C GLY A 26 5.45 16.45 -19.31
N PHE A 27 5.52 16.60 -17.98
CA PHE A 27 4.38 16.45 -17.08
C PHE A 27 4.07 17.73 -16.33
N GLN A 28 2.81 17.91 -15.95
CA GLN A 28 2.41 19.00 -15.04
C GLN A 28 3.18 18.91 -13.72
N THR A 29 3.55 20.07 -13.18
CA THR A 29 4.37 20.19 -11.96
C THR A 29 3.89 19.34 -10.79
N PRO A 30 2.57 19.28 -10.45
CA PRO A 30 2.11 18.43 -9.34
C PRO A 30 2.45 16.95 -9.52
N LEU A 31 2.25 16.41 -10.73
CA LEU A 31 2.58 15.03 -11.06
C LEU A 31 4.10 14.79 -11.03
N ALA A 32 4.87 15.69 -11.61
CA ALA A 32 6.33 15.58 -11.62
C ALA A 32 6.92 15.58 -10.20
N LEU A 33 6.44 16.48 -9.33
CA LEU A 33 6.89 16.60 -7.93
C LEU A 33 6.51 15.39 -7.09
N ARG A 34 5.29 14.86 -7.22
CA ARG A 34 4.84 13.71 -6.45
C ARG A 34 5.63 12.44 -6.80
N VAL A 35 5.87 12.19 -8.09
CA VAL A 35 6.68 11.04 -8.56
C VAL A 35 8.14 11.22 -8.14
N HIS A 36 8.66 12.46 -8.23
CA HIS A 36 10.01 12.75 -7.74
C HIS A 36 10.17 12.40 -6.26
N ARG A 37 9.26 12.88 -5.39
CA ARG A 37 9.29 12.62 -3.94
C ARG A 37 9.17 11.13 -3.65
N ALA A 38 8.21 10.45 -4.26
CA ALA A 38 8.01 9.01 -4.09
C ALA A 38 9.29 8.22 -4.36
N LEU A 39 9.97 8.51 -5.48
CA LEU A 39 11.20 7.82 -5.86
C LEU A 39 12.40 8.19 -4.98
N SER A 40 12.46 9.43 -4.44
CA SER A 40 13.51 9.78 -3.48
C SER A 40 13.39 8.97 -2.19
N TRP A 41 12.16 8.77 -1.69
CA TRP A 41 11.92 7.95 -0.51
C TRP A 41 12.15 6.45 -0.78
N LEU A 42 11.76 5.95 -1.96
CA LEU A 42 12.07 4.58 -2.37
C LEU A 42 13.59 4.31 -2.38
N ARG A 43 14.39 5.23 -2.93
CA ARG A 43 15.86 5.10 -2.92
C ARG A 43 16.43 5.07 -1.51
N ARG A 44 15.92 5.94 -0.63
CA ARG A 44 16.34 5.95 0.78
C ARG A 44 15.96 4.66 1.50
N ALA A 45 14.76 4.13 1.25
CA ALA A 45 14.31 2.86 1.78
C ALA A 45 15.15 1.68 1.27
N GLU A 46 15.65 1.75 0.04
CA GLU A 46 16.53 0.71 -0.50
C GLU A 46 17.90 0.71 0.17
N ALA A 47 18.41 1.89 0.56
CA ALA A 47 19.67 2.00 1.30
C ALA A 47 19.56 1.58 2.78
N GLU A 48 18.35 1.44 3.32
CA GLU A 48 18.12 0.94 4.68
C GLU A 48 18.11 -0.59 4.66
N ASP A 49 19.09 -1.22 5.31
CA ASP A 49 19.27 -2.69 5.31
C ASP A 49 19.12 -3.32 6.68
N GLN A 50 19.19 -2.52 7.74
CA GLN A 50 19.28 -3.02 9.11
C GLN A 50 17.95 -2.92 9.83
N ASP A 51 17.24 -1.81 9.62
CA ASP A 51 16.00 -1.52 10.32
C ASP A 51 14.78 -1.64 9.39
N HIS A 52 14.04 -2.73 9.54
CA HIS A 52 12.85 -2.98 8.75
C HIS A 52 11.69 -2.03 9.07
N ASP A 53 11.59 -1.53 10.30
CA ASP A 53 10.53 -0.63 10.71
C ASP A 53 10.76 0.75 10.08
N VAL A 54 12.00 1.26 10.15
CA VAL A 54 12.41 2.49 9.45
C VAL A 54 12.20 2.32 7.95
N ARG A 55 12.68 1.22 7.36
CA ARG A 55 12.50 0.95 5.92
C ARG A 55 11.03 0.95 5.52
N PHE A 56 10.17 0.31 6.31
CA PHE A 56 8.74 0.30 6.06
C PHE A 56 8.14 1.71 6.08
N ILE A 57 8.50 2.53 7.07
CA ILE A 57 8.04 3.93 7.13
C ILE A 57 8.53 4.74 5.93
N LEU A 58 9.78 4.56 5.49
CA LEU A 58 10.30 5.23 4.29
C LEU A 58 9.52 4.82 3.03
N LEU A 59 9.20 3.53 2.87
CA LEU A 59 8.35 3.03 1.78
C LEU A 59 6.93 3.61 1.87
N TRP A 60 6.36 3.68 3.07
CA TRP A 60 5.04 4.27 3.32
C TRP A 60 4.99 5.74 2.91
N ILE A 61 6.01 6.53 3.27
CA ILE A 61 6.12 7.94 2.85
C ILE A 61 6.24 8.03 1.33
N GLY A 62 7.04 7.16 0.71
CA GLY A 62 7.20 7.12 -0.75
C GLY A 62 5.89 6.80 -1.47
N PHE A 63 5.14 5.82 -0.96
CA PHE A 63 3.81 5.48 -1.45
C PHE A 63 2.83 6.65 -1.29
N ASN A 64 2.74 7.24 -0.09
CA ASN A 64 1.88 8.39 0.17
C ASN A 64 2.20 9.57 -0.74
N ALA A 65 3.48 9.82 -1.04
CA ALA A 65 3.86 10.85 -1.99
C ALA A 65 3.30 10.55 -3.40
N ALA A 66 3.31 9.30 -3.87
CA ALA A 66 2.72 8.94 -5.16
C ALA A 66 1.18 8.95 -5.15
N TYR A 67 0.58 8.61 -4.01
CA TYR A 67 -0.86 8.50 -3.77
C TYR A 67 -1.55 9.85 -3.56
N ALA A 68 -0.84 10.85 -3.00
CA ALA A 68 -1.40 12.12 -2.49
C ALA A 68 -2.24 12.94 -3.46
N GLY A 69 -2.20 12.69 -4.77
CA GLY A 69 -3.10 13.34 -5.72
C GLY A 69 -4.59 13.04 -5.48
N ASP A 70 -4.92 11.91 -4.83
CA ASP A 70 -6.30 11.50 -4.53
C ASP A 70 -6.73 11.88 -3.09
N VAL A 71 -5.78 12.22 -2.20
CA VAL A 71 -6.03 12.50 -0.78
C VAL A 71 -6.39 13.97 -0.52
N GLU A 72 -5.80 14.92 -1.27
CA GLU A 72 -6.14 16.34 -1.14
C GLU A 72 -7.60 16.65 -1.53
N ALA A 73 -8.24 15.83 -2.37
CA ALA A 73 -9.67 15.95 -2.69
C ALA A 73 -10.61 15.46 -1.56
N SER A 74 -10.06 14.75 -0.56
CA SER A 74 -10.82 13.90 0.37
C SER A 74 -10.62 14.28 1.84
N ALA A 75 -9.86 15.34 2.11
CA ALA A 75 -9.37 15.76 3.43
C ALA A 75 -10.47 16.24 4.42
N SER A 76 -11.74 15.94 4.16
CA SER A 76 -12.90 16.29 4.99
C SER A 76 -13.51 15.12 5.77
N SER A 77 -12.99 13.89 5.65
CA SER A 77 -13.54 12.74 6.40
C SER A 77 -12.47 11.96 7.16
N SER A 78 -12.47 12.12 8.48
CA SER A 78 -11.63 11.43 9.47
C SER A 78 -12.13 10.02 9.83
N ALA A 79 -12.93 9.39 8.95
CA ALA A 79 -13.45 8.05 9.17
C ALA A 79 -12.58 6.99 8.44
N PRO A 80 -12.12 5.93 9.12
CA PRO A 80 -11.35 4.83 8.50
C PRO A 80 -12.07 4.16 7.31
N GLU A 81 -13.40 4.19 7.30
CA GLU A 81 -14.21 3.67 6.20
C GLU A 81 -14.05 4.49 4.90
N GLY A 82 -13.75 5.79 5.02
CA GLY A 82 -13.43 6.66 3.89
C GLY A 82 -12.10 6.31 3.23
N GLU A 83 -11.07 6.02 4.03
CA GLU A 83 -9.73 5.67 3.53
C GLU A 83 -9.74 4.40 2.67
N ARG A 84 -10.55 3.40 3.02
CA ARG A 84 -10.70 2.18 2.20
C ARG A 84 -11.31 2.49 0.82
N GLY A 85 -12.29 3.40 0.76
CA GLY A 85 -12.87 3.87 -0.50
C GLY A 85 -11.85 4.57 -1.38
N LEU A 86 -10.98 5.39 -0.79
CA LEU A 86 -9.91 6.08 -1.50
C LEU A 86 -8.86 5.11 -2.04
N PHE A 87 -8.43 4.12 -1.25
CA PHE A 87 -7.55 3.07 -1.75
C PHE A 87 -8.17 2.29 -2.90
N GLN A 88 -9.45 1.92 -2.80
CA GLN A 88 -10.13 1.20 -3.87
C GLN A 88 -10.14 2.04 -5.17
N ALA A 89 -10.45 3.33 -5.11
CA ALA A 89 -10.47 4.21 -6.27
C ALA A 89 -9.08 4.34 -6.92
N PHE A 90 -8.05 4.58 -6.09
CA PHE A 90 -6.67 4.68 -6.55
C PHE A 90 -6.18 3.39 -7.21
N PHE A 91 -6.33 2.23 -6.54
CA PHE A 91 -5.85 0.97 -7.09
C PHE A 91 -6.65 0.54 -8.32
N SER A 92 -7.95 0.84 -8.39
CA SER A 92 -8.74 0.61 -9.61
C SER A 92 -8.19 1.41 -10.80
N THR A 93 -7.76 2.65 -10.56
CA THR A 93 -7.12 3.49 -11.58
C THR A 93 -5.73 2.97 -11.94
N LEU A 94 -4.91 2.61 -10.95
CA LEU A 94 -3.57 2.07 -11.16
C LEU A 94 -3.58 0.79 -12.00
N VAL A 95 -4.49 -0.14 -11.69
CA VAL A 95 -4.62 -1.42 -12.41
C VAL A 95 -5.05 -1.19 -13.87
N LYS A 96 -5.89 -0.18 -14.16
CA LYS A 96 -6.23 0.18 -15.55
C LYS A 96 -5.00 0.63 -16.37
N PHE A 97 -3.99 1.20 -15.73
CA PHE A 97 -2.74 1.60 -16.38
C PHE A 97 -1.67 0.50 -16.40
N ASP A 98 -1.91 -0.66 -15.76
CA ASP A 98 -0.94 -1.75 -15.66
C ASP A 98 -0.93 -2.66 -16.90
N ALA A 99 -0.78 -2.07 -18.09
CA ALA A 99 -0.81 -2.80 -19.36
C ALA A 99 0.30 -3.87 -19.51
N ARG A 100 1.34 -3.82 -18.67
CA ARG A 100 2.44 -4.79 -18.63
C ARG A 100 2.34 -5.77 -17.46
N HIS A 101 1.20 -5.78 -16.76
CA HIS A 101 0.91 -6.68 -15.64
C HIS A 101 1.96 -6.67 -14.53
N ARG A 102 2.66 -5.55 -14.31
CA ARG A 102 3.73 -5.46 -13.30
C ARG A 102 3.16 -5.52 -11.89
N VAL A 103 2.04 -4.85 -11.66
CA VAL A 103 1.34 -4.88 -10.36
C VAL A 103 0.64 -6.22 -10.20
N TYR A 104 0.01 -6.71 -11.26
CA TYR A 104 -0.61 -8.05 -11.27
C TYR A 104 0.42 -9.13 -10.89
N ASP A 105 1.55 -9.20 -11.57
CA ASP A 105 2.58 -10.23 -11.33
C ASP A 105 3.18 -10.11 -9.93
N ALA A 106 3.35 -8.88 -9.42
CA ALA A 106 3.79 -8.67 -8.05
C ALA A 106 2.81 -9.28 -7.03
N VAL A 107 1.50 -9.07 -7.21
CA VAL A 107 0.46 -9.56 -6.29
C VAL A 107 0.28 -11.07 -6.41
N TRP A 108 0.17 -11.60 -7.63
CA TRP A 108 -0.28 -12.97 -7.86
C TRP A 108 0.85 -13.98 -8.03
N GLN A 109 2.02 -13.55 -8.52
CA GLN A 109 3.14 -14.44 -8.74
C GLN A 109 4.20 -14.28 -7.65
N ARG A 110 4.66 -13.05 -7.40
CA ARG A 110 5.79 -12.82 -6.50
C ARG A 110 5.40 -12.90 -5.02
N PHE A 111 4.41 -12.13 -4.59
CA PHE A 111 4.11 -11.92 -3.17
C PHE A 111 2.81 -12.62 -2.72
N SER A 112 2.32 -13.59 -3.49
CA SER A 112 0.99 -14.16 -3.25
C SER A 112 0.88 -14.85 -1.88
N GLN A 113 1.96 -15.49 -1.41
CA GLN A 113 1.99 -16.13 -0.09
C GLN A 113 2.09 -15.09 1.04
N GLU A 114 3.00 -14.13 0.92
CA GLU A 114 3.22 -13.07 1.91
C GLU A 114 1.96 -12.22 2.09
N ILE A 115 1.27 -11.87 1.00
CA ILE A 115 -0.02 -11.17 1.02
C ILE A 115 -1.05 -12.00 1.78
N ARG A 116 -1.20 -13.30 1.49
CA ARG A 116 -2.17 -14.16 2.20
C ARG A 116 -1.90 -14.22 3.70
N LEU A 117 -0.65 -14.37 4.11
CA LEU A 117 -0.26 -14.40 5.53
C LEU A 117 -0.58 -13.08 6.22
N LEU A 118 -0.27 -11.95 5.58
CA LEU A 118 -0.55 -10.63 6.16
C LEU A 118 -2.05 -10.35 6.27
N LEU A 119 -2.83 -10.72 5.25
CA LEU A 119 -4.27 -10.49 5.22
C LEU A 119 -5.04 -11.31 6.26
N ASP A 120 -4.49 -12.45 6.69
CA ASP A 120 -5.08 -13.30 7.73
C ASP A 120 -4.67 -12.90 9.17
N ASN A 121 -3.68 -12.01 9.31
CA ASN A 121 -3.14 -11.61 10.59
C ASN A 121 -4.06 -10.59 11.31
N ARG A 122 -4.66 -11.02 12.43
CA ARG A 122 -5.51 -10.16 13.28
C ARG A 122 -4.78 -8.94 13.86
N TYR A 123 -3.46 -8.99 14.04
CA TYR A 123 -2.69 -7.89 14.62
C TYR A 123 -2.53 -6.70 13.67
N VAL A 124 -2.84 -6.86 12.39
CA VAL A 124 -2.91 -5.74 11.43
C VAL A 124 -4.37 -5.41 11.08
N TYR A 125 -5.33 -5.86 11.88
CA TYR A 125 -6.76 -5.60 11.68
C TYR A 125 -7.27 -4.55 12.67
N HIS A 126 -7.74 -3.40 12.17
CA HIS A 126 -8.12 -2.27 13.02
C HIS A 126 -9.21 -2.61 14.07
N PRO A 127 -10.32 -3.31 13.74
CA PRO A 127 -11.34 -3.66 14.72
C PRO A 127 -10.85 -4.53 15.88
N PHE A 128 -9.80 -5.34 15.69
CA PHE A 128 -9.19 -6.10 16.77
C PHE A 128 -8.62 -5.15 17.84
N TRP A 129 -7.87 -4.11 17.44
CA TRP A 129 -7.31 -3.14 18.38
C TRP A 129 -8.35 -2.25 19.02
N GLN A 130 -9.38 -1.86 18.28
CA GLN A 130 -10.50 -1.11 18.86
C GLN A 130 -11.16 -1.90 20.00
N HIS A 131 -11.32 -3.22 19.83
CA HIS A 131 -11.80 -4.08 20.90
C HIS A 131 -10.82 -4.15 22.09
N GLN A 132 -9.52 -4.37 21.84
CA GLN A 132 -8.52 -4.43 22.92
C GLN A 132 -8.40 -3.11 23.70
N ASN A 133 -8.63 -1.98 23.05
CA ASN A 133 -8.63 -0.66 23.67
C ASN A 133 -9.95 -0.31 24.38
N GLY A 134 -10.93 -1.24 24.42
CA GLY A 134 -12.21 -1.03 25.09
C GLY A 134 -13.18 -0.10 24.34
N ALA A 135 -12.96 0.15 23.05
CA ALA A 135 -13.86 0.98 22.26
C ALA A 135 -15.24 0.32 22.10
N ALA A 136 -16.31 1.10 22.31
CA ALA A 136 -17.68 0.63 22.17
C ALA A 136 -17.98 0.21 20.71
N GLY A 137 -18.83 -0.81 20.52
CA GLY A 137 -19.26 -1.27 19.20
C GLY A 137 -18.30 -2.23 18.47
N HIS A 138 -17.25 -2.70 19.15
CA HIS A 138 -16.25 -3.62 18.60
C HIS A 138 -16.23 -5.01 19.24
N ALA A 139 -17.24 -5.38 20.04
CA ALA A 139 -17.37 -6.72 20.62
C ALA A 139 -17.54 -7.83 19.55
N ASP A 140 -18.02 -7.48 18.36
CA ASP A 140 -18.23 -8.37 17.23
C ASP A 140 -17.04 -8.44 16.25
N TRP A 141 -15.84 -8.01 16.68
CA TRP A 141 -14.66 -7.92 15.81
C TRP A 141 -14.29 -9.25 15.13
N GLU A 142 -14.49 -10.39 15.80
CA GLU A 142 -14.23 -11.72 15.25
C GLU A 142 -15.17 -12.01 14.07
N GLN A 143 -16.45 -11.70 14.20
CA GLN A 143 -17.43 -11.86 13.12
C GLN A 143 -17.09 -10.94 11.93
N LYS A 144 -16.65 -9.70 12.22
CA LYS A 144 -16.16 -8.76 11.20
C LYS A 144 -14.89 -9.27 10.50
N LEU A 145 -13.98 -9.91 11.24
CA LEU A 145 -12.78 -10.55 10.68
C LEU A 145 -13.14 -11.72 9.76
N GLU A 146 -14.10 -12.58 10.14
CA GLU A 146 -14.58 -13.67 9.28
C GLU A 146 -15.24 -13.17 7.99
N ARG A 147 -16.04 -12.10 8.07
CA ARG A 147 -16.58 -11.43 6.88
C ARG A 147 -15.47 -10.88 5.99
N SER A 148 -14.43 -10.29 6.60
CA SER A 148 -13.25 -9.82 5.86
C SER A 148 -12.51 -10.97 5.19
N ARG A 149 -12.29 -12.10 5.87
CA ARG A 149 -11.67 -13.31 5.31
C ARG A 149 -12.45 -13.84 4.12
N THR A 150 -13.78 -13.85 4.22
CA THR A 150 -14.66 -14.26 3.11
C THR A 150 -14.51 -13.33 1.92
N ALA A 151 -14.51 -12.01 2.13
CA ALA A 151 -14.29 -11.04 1.06
C ALA A 151 -12.90 -11.19 0.40
N ILE A 152 -11.86 -11.46 1.20
CA ILE A 152 -10.51 -11.74 0.69
C ILE A 152 -10.52 -13.01 -0.17
N LYS A 153 -11.15 -14.10 0.27
CA LYS A 153 -11.26 -15.35 -0.51
C LYS A 153 -11.94 -15.12 -1.85
N HIS A 154 -13.03 -14.34 -1.89
CA HIS A 154 -13.68 -13.98 -3.15
C HIS A 154 -12.75 -13.16 -4.06
N ALA A 155 -12.10 -12.12 -3.54
CA ALA A 155 -11.16 -11.31 -4.33
C ALA A 155 -9.96 -12.12 -4.85
N LEU A 156 -9.47 -13.09 -4.06
CA LEU A 156 -8.44 -14.03 -4.48
C LEU A 156 -8.91 -14.95 -5.62
N ARG A 157 -10.13 -15.47 -5.54
CA ARG A 157 -10.72 -16.34 -6.56
C ARG A 157 -10.95 -15.59 -7.88
N ASP A 158 -11.45 -14.37 -7.78
CA ASP A 158 -11.83 -13.56 -8.94
C ASP A 158 -10.63 -12.78 -9.51
N HIS A 159 -9.42 -12.98 -8.96
CA HIS A 159 -8.19 -12.27 -9.30
C HIS A 159 -8.33 -10.73 -9.27
N ASP A 160 -9.16 -10.22 -8.35
CA ASP A 160 -9.43 -8.79 -8.19
C ASP A 160 -8.25 -8.08 -7.52
N THR A 161 -7.30 -7.68 -8.37
CA THR A 161 -6.03 -7.04 -7.96
C THR A 161 -6.29 -5.74 -7.19
N ALA A 162 -7.25 -4.92 -7.64
CA ALA A 162 -7.54 -3.65 -6.99
C ALA A 162 -8.13 -3.83 -5.59
N ARG A 163 -9.06 -4.79 -5.43
CA ARG A 163 -9.65 -5.13 -4.13
C ARG A 163 -8.62 -5.71 -3.17
N ILE A 164 -7.74 -6.60 -3.65
CA ILE A 164 -6.66 -7.15 -2.83
C ILE A 164 -5.72 -6.05 -2.34
N LEU A 165 -5.29 -5.13 -3.22
CA LEU A 165 -4.43 -4.02 -2.84
C LEU A 165 -5.11 -3.07 -1.85
N SER A 166 -6.41 -2.77 -2.05
CA SER A 166 -7.17 -1.94 -1.11
C SER A 166 -7.20 -2.54 0.30
N ILE A 167 -7.46 -3.84 0.43
CA ILE A 167 -7.48 -4.52 1.74
C ILE A 167 -6.05 -4.63 2.30
N LEU A 168 -5.05 -4.91 1.46
CA LEU A 168 -3.65 -5.00 1.88
C LEU A 168 -3.16 -3.68 2.49
N PHE A 169 -3.41 -2.55 1.82
CA PHE A 169 -2.98 -1.25 2.30
C PHE A 169 -3.76 -0.78 3.53
N ASP A 170 -5.02 -1.18 3.69
CA ASP A 170 -5.78 -1.03 4.94
C ASP A 170 -5.09 -1.77 6.10
N ARG A 171 -4.57 -2.99 5.89
CA ARG A 171 -3.77 -3.71 6.90
C ARG A 171 -2.43 -3.03 7.19
N LEU A 172 -1.73 -2.59 6.14
CA LEU A 172 -0.44 -1.89 6.29
C LEU A 172 -0.59 -0.54 6.99
N TYR A 173 -1.73 0.14 6.84
CA TYR A 173 -2.02 1.38 7.57
C TYR A 173 -2.07 1.15 9.08
N VAL A 174 -2.70 0.07 9.53
CA VAL A 174 -2.72 -0.33 10.94
C VAL A 174 -1.30 -0.56 11.44
N LEU A 175 -0.49 -1.30 10.68
CA LEU A 175 0.92 -1.53 11.03
C LEU A 175 1.72 -0.21 11.11
N ARG A 176 1.50 0.71 10.17
CA ARG A 176 2.12 2.04 10.21
C ARG A 176 1.72 2.80 11.47
N ASN A 177 0.45 2.76 11.86
CA ASN A 177 0.00 3.44 13.07
C ASN A 177 0.63 2.82 14.32
N GLN A 178 0.81 1.51 14.36
CA GLN A 178 1.52 0.83 15.45
C GLN A 178 2.99 1.18 15.56
N LEU A 179 3.65 1.64 14.48
CA LEU A 179 5.06 2.02 14.52
C LEU A 179 5.28 3.50 14.84
N VAL A 180 4.28 4.35 14.56
CA VAL A 180 4.39 5.81 14.68
C VAL A 180 3.67 6.35 15.92
N HIS A 181 2.60 5.69 16.34
CA HIS A 181 1.67 6.18 17.37
C HIS A 181 1.54 5.21 18.55
N CYS A 182 2.58 4.39 18.81
CA CYS A 182 2.64 3.45 19.93
C CYS A 182 2.15 4.06 21.25
#